data_AF-A0A1X7V4Y2-F1
#
_entry.id   AF-A0A1X7V4Y2-F1
#
_cell.length_a   1.000
_cell.length_b   1.000
_cell.length_c   1.000
_cell.angle_alpha   90.00
_cell.angle_beta   90.00
_cell.angle_gamma   90.00
#
_symmetry.space_group_name_H-M   'P 1'
#
loop_
_entity.id
_entity.type
_entity.pdbx_description
1 polymer ?
#
loop_
_entity_poly.entity_id
_entity_poly.type
_entity_poly.pdbx_seq_one_letter_code
_entity_poly.pdbx_strand_id
1 'polypeptide(L)'
;TYDQRVRDIEHGCFSPLVFNTLGGLGPTATVVYKRIAALISEKKKLPYNIVIRWVRCHVSFSLLRSTIMLLRGSRQRIPRIDFSSISVAIAEGRVS
;
A
#
# COMPACT_ATOMS: atom_id res chain seq x y z
N THR A 1 2.16 -25.48 2.42
CA THR A 1 1.99 -24.07 1.95
C THR A 1 3.36 -23.43 1.73
N TYR A 2 3.47 -22.29 1.02
CA TYR A 2 4.77 -21.64 0.78
C TYR A 2 5.53 -21.30 2.07
N ASP A 3 4.82 -20.92 3.14
CA ASP A 3 5.40 -20.68 4.48
C ASP A 3 6.18 -21.89 5.02
N GLN A 4 5.69 -23.11 4.77
CA GLN A 4 6.33 -24.34 5.22
C GLN A 4 7.67 -24.56 4.53
N ARG A 5 7.74 -24.32 3.21
CA ARG A 5 9.00 -24.37 2.45
C ARG A 5 10.02 -23.35 2.98
N VAL A 6 9.58 -22.10 3.23
CA VAL A 6 10.47 -21.04 3.74
C VAL A 6 11.00 -21.41 5.13
N ARG A 7 10.16 -21.99 5.99
CA ARG A 7 10.56 -22.40 7.33
C ARG A 7 11.52 -23.60 7.32
N ASP A 8 11.24 -24.59 6.48
CA ASP A 8 11.97 -25.85 6.49
C ASP A 8 13.29 -25.77 5.71
N ILE A 9 13.37 -24.95 4.66
CA ILE A 9 14.55 -24.82 3.79
C ILE A 9 15.36 -23.57 4.13
N GLU A 10 14.69 -22.42 4.27
CA GLU A 10 15.36 -21.11 4.43
C GLU A 10 15.48 -20.73 5.92
N HIS A 11 14.89 -21.53 6.83
CA HIS A 11 14.79 -21.25 8.26
C HIS A 11 14.26 -19.84 8.56
N GLY A 12 13.37 -19.35 7.69
CA GLY A 12 12.79 -18.01 7.74
C GLY A 12 11.32 -18.00 8.19
N CYS A 13 10.78 -16.79 8.31
CA CYS A 13 9.36 -16.54 8.55
C CYS A 13 8.76 -15.85 7.33
N PHE A 14 7.66 -16.37 6.79
CA PHE A 14 7.00 -15.80 5.62
C PHE A 14 5.67 -15.15 5.99
N SER A 15 5.62 -13.82 5.92
CA SER A 15 4.41 -13.02 6.17
C SER A 15 4.03 -12.22 4.92
N PRO A 16 3.34 -12.82 3.95
CA PRO A 16 3.05 -12.17 2.68
C PRO A 16 2.03 -11.04 2.84
N LEU A 17 2.30 -9.92 2.17
CA LEU A 17 1.31 -8.87 1.97
C LEU A 17 0.56 -9.15 0.66
N VAL A 18 -0.60 -9.80 0.80
CA VAL A 18 -1.44 -10.18 -0.35
C VAL A 18 -2.46 -9.10 -0.64
N PHE A 19 -2.50 -8.67 -1.89
CA PHE A 19 -3.40 -7.65 -2.42
C PHE A 19 -4.17 -8.18 -3.62
N ASN A 20 -5.44 -7.81 -3.73
CA ASN A 20 -6.20 -7.99 -4.97
C ASN A 20 -6.22 -6.70 -5.79
N THR A 21 -6.52 -6.81 -7.09
CA THR A 21 -6.60 -5.67 -8.01
C THR A 21 -7.79 -4.75 -7.76
N LEU A 22 -8.78 -5.19 -6.99
CA LEU A 22 -10.00 -4.47 -6.60
C LEU A 22 -9.89 -3.78 -5.23
N GLY A 23 -8.72 -3.77 -4.58
CA GLY A 23 -8.48 -3.11 -3.29
C GLY A 23 -8.78 -3.95 -2.03
N GLY A 24 -9.01 -5.25 -2.19
CA GLY A 24 -9.06 -6.24 -1.12
C GLY A 24 -7.67 -6.62 -0.61
N LEU A 25 -7.60 -6.93 0.68
CA LEU A 25 -6.37 -7.15 1.43
C LEU A 25 -6.44 -8.49 2.17
N GLY A 26 -5.35 -9.24 2.16
CA GLY A 26 -5.21 -10.39 3.05
C GLY A 26 -5.15 -9.97 4.53
N PRO A 27 -5.28 -10.91 5.48
CA PRO A 27 -5.25 -10.62 6.92
C PRO A 27 -4.00 -9.86 7.36
N THR A 28 -2.81 -10.34 6.97
CA THR A 28 -1.52 -9.72 7.28
C THR A 28 -1.41 -8.31 6.68
N ALA A 29 -1.80 -8.14 5.41
CA ALA A 29 -1.82 -6.85 4.74
C ALA A 29 -2.74 -5.85 5.45
N THR A 30 -3.90 -6.31 5.94
CA THR A 30 -4.84 -5.48 6.69
C THR A 30 -4.25 -4.98 8.00
N VAL A 31 -3.55 -5.83 8.75
CA VAL A 31 -2.88 -5.45 10.01
C VAL A 31 -1.80 -4.40 9.73
N VAL A 32 -0.98 -4.64 8.71
CA VAL A 32 0.09 -3.70 8.30
C VAL A 32 -0.47 -2.35 7.90
N TYR A 33 -1.59 -2.31 7.16
CA TYR A 33 -2.25 -1.05 6.78
C TYR A 33 -2.66 -0.22 7.98
N LYS A 34 -3.33 -0.86 8.95
CA LYS A 34 -3.77 -0.18 10.18
C LYS A 34 -2.57 0.36 10.95
N ARG A 35 -1.50 -0.43 11.06
CA ARG A 35 -0.26 -0.01 11.74
C ARG A 35 0.39 1.19 11.05
N ILE A 36 0.55 1.14 9.72
CA ILE A 36 1.13 2.25 8.95
C ILE A 36 0.28 3.51 9.10
N ALA A 37 -1.04 3.40 8.97
CA ALA A 37 -1.94 4.54 9.11
C ALA A 37 -1.90 5.15 10.52
N ALA A 38 -1.78 4.33 11.56
CA ALA A 38 -1.62 4.80 12.93
C ALA A 38 -0.30 5.58 13.11
N LEU A 39 0.82 5.04 12.65
CA LEU A 39 2.13 5.69 12.73
C LEU A 39 2.18 7.01 11.96
N ILE A 40 1.55 7.07 10.78
CA ILE A 40 1.46 8.31 9.99
C ILE A 40 0.54 9.33 10.67
N SER A 41 -0.60 8.88 11.19
CA SER A 41 -1.56 9.73 11.92
C SER A 41 -0.90 10.40 13.12
N GLU A 42 -0.13 9.65 13.90
CA GLU A 42 0.64 10.17 15.03
C GLU A 42 1.73 11.15 14.57
N LYS A 43 2.55 10.76 13.59
CA LYS A 43 3.68 11.57 13.09
C LYS A 43 3.23 12.89 12.45
N LYS A 44 2.10 12.89 11.75
CA LYS A 44 1.58 14.05 11.00
C LYS A 44 0.48 14.80 11.74
N LYS A 45 0.07 14.32 12.93
CA LYS A 45 -1.06 14.87 13.71
C LYS A 45 -2.34 15.00 12.88
N LEU A 46 -2.59 14.01 12.02
CA LEU A 46 -3.77 13.95 11.15
C LEU A 46 -4.74 12.91 11.69
N PRO A 47 -6.06 13.07 11.50
CA PRO A 47 -7.03 12.12 12.02
C PRO A 47 -6.91 10.77 11.29
N TYR A 48 -6.90 9.68 12.05
CA TYR A 48 -6.62 8.32 11.54
C TYR A 48 -7.53 7.92 10.38
N ASN A 49 -8.82 8.26 10.44
CA ASN A 49 -9.80 7.97 9.39
C ASN A 49 -9.41 8.55 8.01
N ILE A 50 -8.84 9.75 7.98
CA ILE A 50 -8.35 10.39 6.77
C ILE A 50 -7.09 9.68 6.28
N VAL A 51 -6.16 9.39 7.19
CA VAL A 51 -4.89 8.73 6.85
C VAL A 51 -5.12 7.31 6.31
N ILE A 52 -5.95 6.49 6.96
CA ILE A 52 -6.23 5.12 6.50
C ILE A 52 -6.95 5.12 5.15
N ARG A 53 -7.86 6.08 4.91
CA ARG A 53 -8.53 6.25 3.60
C ARG A 53 -7.52 6.63 2.52
N TRP A 54 -6.62 7.57 2.82
CA TRP A 54 -5.56 7.98 1.93
C TRP A 54 -4.60 6.82 1.59
N VAL A 55 -4.11 6.07 2.59
CA VAL A 55 -3.25 4.90 2.39
C VAL A 55 -3.93 3.86 1.51
N ARG A 56 -5.20 3.54 1.79
CA ARG A 56 -5.97 2.58 0.99
C ARG A 56 -6.10 3.02 -0.46
N CYS A 57 -6.48 4.27 -0.69
CA CYS A 57 -6.61 4.84 -2.03
C CYS A 57 -5.28 4.78 -2.78
N HIS A 58 -4.20 5.27 -2.15
CA HIS A 58 -2.89 5.37 -2.75
C HIS A 58 -2.36 4.00 -3.20
N VAL A 59 -2.42 2.99 -2.33
CA VAL A 59 -1.94 1.65 -2.70
C VAL A 59 -2.81 1.00 -3.77
N SER A 60 -4.14 1.15 -3.73
CA SER A 60 -5.01 0.62 -4.78
C SER A 60 -4.67 1.21 -6.16
N PHE A 61 -4.46 2.53 -6.24
CA PHE A 61 -4.03 3.17 -7.48
C PHE A 61 -2.62 2.73 -7.91
N SER A 62 -1.69 2.56 -6.97
CA SER A 62 -0.36 2.03 -7.28
C SER A 62 -0.45 0.61 -7.86
N LEU A 63 -1.21 -0.28 -7.24
CA LEU A 63 -1.41 -1.66 -7.72
C LEU A 63 -2.05 -1.70 -9.10
N LEU A 64 -3.07 -0.88 -9.35
CA LEU A 64 -3.70 -0.77 -10.66
C LEU A 64 -2.68 -0.31 -11.72
N ARG A 65 -1.92 0.76 -11.43
CA ARG A 65 -0.87 1.25 -12.34
C ARG A 65 0.21 0.19 -12.59
N SER A 66 0.65 -0.51 -11.56
CA SER A 66 1.62 -1.61 -11.68
C SER A 66 1.08 -2.76 -12.53
N THR A 67 -0.20 -3.11 -12.37
CA THR A 67 -0.87 -4.15 -13.17
C THR A 67 -0.95 -3.75 -14.63
N ILE A 68 -1.37 -2.50 -14.92
CA ILE A 68 -1.43 -1.96 -16.28
C ILE A 68 -0.03 -1.93 -16.91
N MET A 69 0.99 -1.53 -16.13
CA MET A 69 2.38 -1.50 -16.57
C MET A 69 2.91 -2.89 -16.90
N LEU A 70 2.60 -3.89 -16.07
CA LEU A 70 2.98 -5.29 -16.30
C LEU A 70 2.35 -5.82 -17.61
N LEU A 71 1.08 -5.53 -17.84
CA LEU A 71 0.34 -6.00 -19.02
C LEU A 71 0.77 -5.29 -20.33
N ARG A 72 1.01 -3.98 -20.29
CA ARG A 72 1.41 -3.21 -21.49
C ARG A 72 2.90 -3.21 -21.77
N GLY A 73 3.71 -3.69 -20.83
CA GLY A 73 5.16 -3.59 -20.85
C GLY A 73 5.66 -2.19 -20.44
N SER A 74 6.83 -2.16 -19.80
CA SER A 74 7.46 -0.91 -19.37
C SER A 74 8.06 -0.16 -20.56
N ARG A 75 7.45 0.95 -20.96
CA ARG A 75 7.96 1.83 -22.04
C ARG A 75 8.72 3.07 -21.54
N GLN A 76 8.77 3.31 -20.22
CA GLN A 76 9.32 4.54 -19.63
C GLN A 76 10.16 4.23 -18.38
N ARG A 77 11.13 5.11 -18.08
CA ARG A 77 11.96 5.04 -16.86
C ARG A 77 11.06 5.29 -15.65
N ILE A 78 11.14 4.44 -14.61
CA ILE A 78 10.32 4.55 -13.40
C ILE A 78 10.54 5.94 -12.78
N PRO A 79 9.51 6.82 -12.72
CA PRO A 79 9.65 8.14 -12.13
C PRO A 79 9.88 8.03 -10.62
N ARG A 80 10.63 8.98 -10.05
CA ARG A 80 10.84 9.04 -8.60
C ARG A 80 9.49 9.31 -7.91
N ILE A 81 9.14 8.47 -6.94
CA ILE A 81 7.93 8.64 -6.12
C ILE A 81 8.22 9.74 -5.10
N ASP A 82 7.48 10.86 -5.18
CA ASP A 82 7.52 11.89 -4.15
C ASP A 82 6.54 11.54 -3.02
N PHE A 83 7.07 11.43 -1.80
CA PHE A 83 6.32 11.09 -0.59
C PHE A 83 5.77 12.33 0.15
N SER A 84 5.98 13.54 -0.37
CA SER A 84 5.62 14.80 0.31
C SER A 84 4.13 15.17 0.27
N SER A 85 3.27 14.41 -0.42
CA SER A 85 1.95 14.86 -0.88
C SER A 85 0.73 14.52 -0.01
N ILE A 86 0.87 13.97 1.21
CA ILE A 86 -0.30 13.63 2.05
C ILE A 86 -1.23 14.84 2.27
N SER A 87 -0.67 15.99 2.60
CA SER A 87 -1.44 17.22 2.83
C SER A 87 -2.13 17.72 1.56
N VAL A 88 -1.44 17.64 0.41
CA VAL A 88 -1.98 18.01 -0.91
C VAL A 88 -3.13 17.08 -1.29
N ALA A 89 -2.95 15.78 -1.16
CA ALA A 89 -3.99 14.79 -1.45
C ALA A 89 -5.22 14.91 -0.53
N ILE A 90 -5.04 15.34 0.73
CA ILE A 90 -6.15 15.64 1.64
C ILE A 90 -6.87 16.93 1.24
N ALA A 91 -6.14 17.96 0.78
CA ALA A 91 -6.71 19.21 0.31
C ALA A 91 -7.52 19.01 -0.99
N GLU A 92 -6.97 18.27 -1.95
CA GLU A 92 -7.64 17.92 -3.20
C GLU A 92 -8.84 16.98 -2.98
N GLY A 93 -8.71 16.01 -2.06
CA GLY A 93 -9.78 15.07 -1.73
C GLY A 93 -10.94 15.64 -0.91
N ARG A 94 -10.86 16.90 -0.47
CA ARG A 94 -11.96 17.66 0.15
C ARG A 94 -12.85 18.39 -0.87
N VAL A 95 -12.51 18.35 -2.14
CA VAL A 95 -13.35 18.87 -3.24
C VAL A 95 -14.25 17.75 -3.75
N SER A 96 -15.37 17.51 -3.06
CA SER A 96 -16.65 16.92 -3.52
C SER A 96 -17.51 16.55 -2.31
#